data_AF-A0A9E1M5X1-F1
#
_entry.id   AF-A0A9E1M5X1-F1
#
_cell.length_a   1.000
_cell.length_b   1.000
_cell.length_c   1.000
_cell.angle_alpha   90.00
_cell.angle_beta   90.00
_cell.angle_gamma   90.00
#
_symmetry.space_group_name_H-M   'P 1'
#
loop_
_entity.id
_entity.type
_entity.pdbx_description
1 polymer ?
#
loop_
_entity_poly.entity_id
_entity_poly.type
_entity_poly.pdbx_seq_one_letter_code
_entity_poly.pdbx_strand_id
1 'polypeptide(L)'
;MDNKKVHITFSLNGSIQEINDKSRDGYDYAVNAFQIFKELSIPCGINWVGRKDNVGDFENLIKFAEENGVKWINVISNKLSCGEIKSAMAYEDFACNKACVLRKEIEDEEHY
;
A
#
# COMPACT_ATOMS: atom_id res chain seq x y z
N MET A 1 8.03 16.75 -24.95
CA MET A 1 8.15 15.33 -24.56
C MET A 1 7.44 15.21 -23.22
N ASP A 2 6.35 14.46 -23.15
CA ASP A 2 5.69 14.19 -21.86
C ASP A 2 6.65 13.41 -20.98
N ASN A 3 7.13 14.05 -19.91
CA ASN A 3 7.88 13.36 -18.85
C ASN A 3 6.91 12.43 -18.11
N LYS A 4 6.74 11.21 -18.63
CA LYS A 4 5.99 10.17 -17.92
C LYS A 4 6.68 9.89 -16.58
N LYS A 5 6.07 10.36 -15.50
CA LYS A 5 6.48 10.02 -14.13
C LYS A 5 6.25 8.52 -13.93
N VAL A 6 7.30 7.81 -13.53
CA VAL A 6 7.21 6.38 -13.18
C VAL A 6 6.81 6.28 -11.71
N HIS A 7 5.71 5.59 -11.44
CA HIS A 7 5.27 5.30 -10.07
C HIS A 7 5.74 3.90 -9.66
N ILE A 8 6.73 3.83 -8.79
CA ILE A 8 7.25 2.56 -8.26
C ILE A 8 6.43 2.16 -7.03
N THR A 9 5.93 0.93 -7.02
CA THR A 9 5.13 0.40 -5.91
C THR A 9 5.52 -1.04 -5.59
N PHE A 10 5.56 -1.36 -4.29
CA PHE A 10 5.80 -2.70 -3.79
C PHE A 10 4.53 -3.27 -3.18
N SER A 11 4.27 -4.56 -3.37
CA SER A 11 3.12 -5.22 -2.75
C SER A 11 3.40 -5.54 -1.29
N LEU A 12 2.50 -5.10 -0.40
CA LEU A 12 2.54 -5.41 1.03
C LEU A 12 1.10 -5.48 1.53
N ASN A 13 0.71 -6.60 2.13
CA ASN A 13 -0.66 -6.86 2.56
C ASN A 13 -0.86 -6.79 4.08
N GLY A 14 0.20 -6.59 4.85
CA GLY A 14 0.16 -6.40 6.30
C GLY A 14 1.36 -5.59 6.80
N SER A 15 1.16 -4.85 7.88
CA SER A 15 2.17 -4.05 8.58
C SER A 15 3.24 -4.92 9.24
N ILE A 16 2.90 -6.16 9.56
CA ILE A 16 3.79 -7.20 10.09
C ILE A 16 3.74 -8.46 9.21
N GLN A 17 4.81 -9.27 9.30
CA GLN A 17 4.95 -10.50 8.54
C GLN A 17 3.76 -11.46 8.71
N GLU A 18 3.31 -11.69 9.96
CA GLU A 18 2.19 -12.60 10.25
C GLU A 18 0.92 -12.27 9.44
N ILE A 19 0.61 -10.99 9.29
CA ILE A 19 -0.59 -10.53 8.58
C ILE A 19 -0.36 -10.58 7.07
N ASN A 20 0.82 -10.19 6.62
CA ASN A 20 1.21 -10.23 5.21
C ASN A 20 1.17 -11.66 4.65
N ASP A 21 1.77 -12.60 5.37
CA ASP A 21 1.96 -14.00 4.96
C ASP A 21 0.64 -14.78 4.81
N LYS A 22 -0.49 -14.25 5.31
CA LYS A 22 -1.83 -14.79 5.03
C LYS A 22 -2.20 -14.74 3.54
N SER A 23 -1.58 -13.85 2.77
CA SER A 23 -1.99 -13.59 1.37
C SER A 23 -0.88 -13.11 0.43
N ARG A 24 0.33 -12.90 0.93
CA ARG A 24 1.47 -12.38 0.17
C ARG A 24 2.77 -12.89 0.76
N ASP A 25 3.65 -13.40 -0.08
CA ASP A 25 5.01 -13.75 0.34
C ASP A 25 5.95 -12.54 0.22
N GLY A 26 7.11 -12.64 0.87
CA GLY A 26 8.22 -11.71 0.66
C GLY A 26 8.14 -10.41 1.46
N TYR A 27 7.59 -10.47 2.68
CA TYR A 27 7.53 -9.34 3.61
C TYR A 27 8.90 -8.64 3.75
N ASP A 28 9.95 -9.38 4.11
CA ASP A 28 11.30 -8.82 4.33
C ASP A 28 11.88 -8.15 3.08
N TYR A 29 11.60 -8.68 1.89
CA TYR A 29 12.04 -8.06 0.63
C TYR A 29 11.35 -6.71 0.41
N ALA A 30 10.05 -6.62 0.71
CA ALA A 30 9.32 -5.36 0.60
C ALA A 30 9.83 -4.33 1.62
N VAL A 31 10.01 -4.72 2.89
CA VAL A 31 10.56 -3.83 3.93
C VAL A 31 11.94 -3.32 3.54
N ASN A 32 12.85 -4.21 3.10
CA ASN A 32 14.18 -3.83 2.65
C ASN A 32 14.13 -2.86 1.45
N ALA A 33 13.22 -3.08 0.49
CA ALA A 33 13.04 -2.17 -0.63
C ALA A 33 12.59 -0.77 -0.17
N PHE A 34 11.67 -0.66 0.79
CA PHE A 34 11.27 0.63 1.33
C PHE A 34 12.43 1.36 2.02
N GLN A 35 13.25 0.65 2.79
CA GLN A 35 14.44 1.25 3.43
C GLN A 35 15.43 1.79 2.40
N ILE A 36 15.75 1.02 1.36
CA ILE A 36 16.63 1.46 0.26
C ILE A 36 16.05 2.70 -0.44
N PHE A 37 14.75 2.71 -0.74
CA PHE A 37 14.10 3.83 -1.42
C PHE A 37 14.06 5.09 -0.54
N LYS A 38 13.84 4.93 0.76
CA LYS A 38 13.91 6.00 1.76
C LYS A 38 15.33 6.60 1.81
N GLU A 39 16.36 5.77 1.91
CA GLU A 39 17.77 6.20 1.92
C GLU A 39 18.16 6.96 0.65
N LEU A 40 17.71 6.48 -0.51
CA LEU A 40 17.96 7.13 -1.80
C LEU A 40 17.04 8.32 -2.09
N SER A 41 16.11 8.65 -1.19
CA SER A 41 15.08 9.67 -1.39
C SER A 41 14.24 9.48 -2.68
N ILE A 42 14.04 8.23 -3.10
CA ILE A 42 13.23 7.87 -4.27
C ILE A 42 11.79 7.63 -3.80
N PRO A 43 10.79 8.34 -4.34
CA PRO A 43 9.41 8.15 -3.95
C PRO A 43 8.89 6.78 -4.40
N CYS A 44 8.25 6.05 -3.50
CA CYS A 44 7.55 4.80 -3.79
C CYS A 44 6.24 4.69 -3.00
N GLY A 45 5.41 3.71 -3.38
CA GLY A 45 4.15 3.40 -2.73
C GLY A 45 3.97 1.93 -2.36
N ILE A 46 2.90 1.66 -1.63
CA ILE A 46 2.43 0.31 -1.32
C ILE A 46 1.24 -0.05 -2.22
N ASN A 47 1.24 -1.26 -2.75
CA ASN A 47 0.04 -1.90 -3.30
C ASN A 47 -0.53 -2.84 -2.23
N TRP A 48 -1.61 -2.41 -1.57
CA TRP A 48 -2.29 -3.17 -0.52
C TRP A 48 -3.57 -3.80 -1.07
N VAL A 49 -3.67 -5.12 -1.00
CA VAL A 49 -4.92 -5.82 -1.32
C VAL A 49 -5.74 -5.94 -0.05
N GLY A 50 -6.86 -5.23 -0.02
CA GLY A 50 -7.79 -5.28 1.11
C GLY A 50 -8.50 -6.62 1.20
N ARG A 51 -8.43 -7.25 2.37
CA ARG A 51 -9.08 -8.52 2.70
C ARG A 51 -9.72 -8.46 4.09
N LYS A 52 -10.71 -9.32 4.34
CA LYS A 52 -11.35 -9.41 5.67
C LYS A 52 -10.36 -9.74 6.80
N ASP A 53 -9.30 -10.49 6.48
CA ASP A 53 -8.31 -10.99 7.45
C ASP A 53 -7.11 -10.06 7.67
N ASN A 54 -7.04 -8.93 6.95
CA ASN A 54 -6.02 -7.88 7.14
C ASN A 54 -6.62 -6.46 7.34
N VAL A 55 -7.93 -6.28 7.20
CA VAL A 55 -8.54 -4.95 7.25
C VAL A 55 -8.29 -4.22 8.58
N GLY A 56 -8.34 -4.94 9.70
CA GLY A 56 -8.08 -4.38 11.03
C GLY A 56 -6.64 -3.91 11.23
N ASP A 57 -5.74 -4.25 10.32
CA ASP A 57 -4.33 -3.85 10.33
C ASP A 57 -4.06 -2.57 9.53
N PHE A 58 -5.06 -2.04 8.82
CA PHE A 58 -4.83 -0.96 7.86
C PHE A 58 -4.26 0.32 8.52
N GLU A 59 -4.70 0.67 9.73
CA GLU A 59 -4.14 1.80 10.47
C GLU A 59 -2.65 1.59 10.83
N ASN A 60 -2.25 0.37 11.17
CA ASN A 60 -0.85 0.05 11.43
C ASN A 60 -0.04 0.05 10.14
N LEU A 61 -0.64 -0.34 9.01
CA LEU A 61 -0.01 -0.25 7.70
C LEU A 61 0.25 1.21 7.30
N ILE A 62 -0.66 2.14 7.63
CA ILE A 62 -0.45 3.57 7.41
C ILE A 62 0.74 4.07 8.24
N LYS A 63 0.80 3.74 9.54
CA LYS A 63 1.95 4.09 10.40
C LYS A 63 3.26 3.51 9.86
N PHE A 64 3.24 2.24 9.48
CA PHE A 64 4.38 1.57 8.83
C PHE A 64 4.82 2.34 7.58
N ALA A 65 3.88 2.74 6.71
CA ALA A 65 4.16 3.48 5.49
C ALA A 65 4.84 4.83 5.80
N GLU A 66 4.34 5.57 6.78
CA GLU A 66 4.91 6.85 7.22
C GLU A 66 6.34 6.67 7.76
N GLU A 67 6.56 5.70 8.65
CA GLU A 67 7.87 5.39 9.23
C GLU A 67 8.89 4.95 8.16
N ASN A 68 8.43 4.30 7.09
CA ASN A 68 9.24 3.81 5.99
C ASN A 68 9.35 4.80 4.82
N GLY A 69 8.86 6.04 4.96
CA GLY A 69 8.97 7.07 3.93
C GLY A 69 8.15 6.83 2.66
N VAL A 70 7.18 5.91 2.72
CA VAL A 70 6.26 5.58 1.63
C VAL A 70 5.33 6.77 1.38
N LYS A 71 5.11 7.09 0.10
CA LYS A 71 4.40 8.31 -0.32
C LYS A 71 2.92 8.10 -0.61
N TRP A 72 2.53 6.89 -0.99
CA TRP A 72 1.13 6.56 -1.26
C TRP A 72 0.83 5.09 -0.99
N ILE A 73 -0.44 4.79 -0.71
CA ILE A 73 -0.97 3.43 -0.62
C ILE A 73 -2.08 3.29 -1.65
N ASN A 74 -1.91 2.36 -2.57
CA ASN A 74 -2.96 1.95 -3.50
C ASN A 74 -3.81 0.87 -2.83
N VAL A 75 -5.09 1.15 -2.63
CA VAL A 75 -6.07 0.17 -2.14
C VAL A 75 -6.60 -0.62 -3.33
N ILE A 76 -6.26 -1.90 -3.39
CA ILE A 76 -6.58 -2.80 -4.48
C ILE A 76 -7.66 -3.78 -4.03
N SER A 77 -8.64 -4.01 -4.90
CA SER A 77 -9.66 -5.02 -4.66
C SER A 77 -9.09 -6.43 -4.71
N ASN A 78 -9.69 -7.31 -3.91
CA ASN A 78 -9.34 -8.72 -3.86
C ASN A 78 -9.57 -9.36 -5.25
N LYS A 79 -8.59 -10.11 -5.76
CA LYS A 79 -8.68 -10.81 -7.05
C LYS A 79 -9.22 -12.22 -6.85
N LEU A 80 -9.83 -12.78 -7.89
CA LEU A 80 -10.23 -14.19 -7.91
C LEU A 80 -8.99 -15.08 -7.78
N SER A 81 -9.08 -16.10 -6.93
CA SER A 81 -8.09 -17.17 -6.76
C SER A 81 -8.79 -18.49 -7.03
N CYS A 82 -8.38 -19.20 -8.09
CA CYS A 82 -8.99 -20.47 -8.50
C CYS A 82 -10.52 -20.42 -8.70
N GLY A 83 -11.06 -19.26 -9.11
CA GLY A 83 -12.50 -19.08 -9.37
C GLY A 83 -13.30 -18.48 -8.20
N GLU A 84 -12.69 -18.30 -7.03
CA GLU A 84 -13.37 -17.75 -5.85
C GLU A 84 -12.57 -16.59 -5.20
N ILE A 85 -13.26 -15.70 -4.49
CA ILE A 85 -12.60 -14.65 -3.69
C ILE A 85 -12.29 -15.21 -2.30
N LYS A 86 -11.01 -15.42 -1.98
CA LYS A 86 -10.59 -15.80 -0.62
C LYS A 86 -10.56 -14.58 0.30
N SER A 87 -11.23 -14.67 1.46
CA SER A 87 -11.34 -13.59 2.46
C SER A 87 -11.87 -12.27 1.88
N ALA A 88 -12.99 -12.34 1.16
CA ALA A 88 -13.65 -11.15 0.61
C ALA A 88 -13.95 -10.11 1.71
N MET A 89 -13.49 -8.88 1.49
CA MET A 89 -13.83 -7.73 2.34
C MET A 89 -15.25 -7.27 2.03
N ALA A 90 -16.01 -6.84 3.05
CA ALA A 90 -17.31 -6.22 2.83
C ALA A 90 -17.15 -4.81 2.24
N TYR A 91 -18.16 -4.33 1.49
CA TYR A 91 -18.11 -2.99 0.89
C TYR A 91 -18.02 -1.87 1.93
N GLU A 92 -18.62 -2.06 3.10
CA GLU A 92 -18.63 -1.11 4.21
C GLU A 92 -17.21 -0.89 4.78
N ASP A 93 -16.44 -1.96 4.90
CA ASP A 93 -15.03 -1.92 5.29
C ASP A 93 -14.16 -1.16 4.26
N PHE A 94 -14.51 -1.25 2.97
CA PHE A 94 -13.80 -0.54 1.90
C PHE A 94 -14.03 0.98 1.96
N ALA A 95 -15.25 1.41 2.33
CA ALA A 95 -15.62 2.82 2.43
C ALA A 95 -14.90 3.53 3.59
N CYS A 96 -14.75 2.85 4.74
CA CYS A 96 -14.01 3.37 5.89
C CYS A 96 -12.52 3.58 5.55
N ASN A 97 -11.91 2.62 4.85
CA ASN A 97 -10.49 2.69 4.49
C ASN A 97 -10.17 3.74 3.42
N LYS A 98 -11.05 3.97 2.43
CA LYS A 98 -10.88 5.04 1.44
C LYS A 98 -10.80 6.44 2.05
N ALA A 99 -11.51 6.69 3.16
CA ALA A 99 -11.44 7.95 3.88
C ALA A 99 -10.08 8.16 4.57
N CYS A 100 -9.36 7.07 4.90
CA CYS A 100 -8.02 7.09 5.49
C CYS A 100 -6.88 7.14 4.46
N VAL A 101 -7.16 6.91 3.17
CA VAL A 101 -6.13 6.99 2.12
C VAL A 101 -5.75 8.45 1.90
N LEU A 102 -4.56 8.80 2.40
CA LEU A 102 -3.82 10.00 2.05
C LEU A 102 -3.73 10.14 0.52
N ARG A 103 -4.61 10.95 -0.08
CA ARG A 103 -4.25 11.75 -1.25
C ARG A 103 -3.81 13.12 -0.73
N LYS A 104 -2.50 13.30 -0.59
CA LYS A 104 -1.89 14.59 -0.86
C LYS A 104 -1.25 14.49 -2.24
N GLU A 105 -2.04 14.79 -3.26
CA GLU A 105 -1.45 15.41 -4.45
C GLU A 105 -0.97 16.78 -3.93
N ILE A 106 0.33 16.89 -3.66
CA ILE A 106 0.96 18.20 -3.50
C ILE A 106 0.99 18.76 -4.93
N GLU A 107 0.04 19.64 -5.21
CA GLU A 107 0.17 20.61 -6.29
C GLU A 107 1.36 21.51 -5.94
N ASP A 108 2.57 21.10 -6.34
CA ASP A 108 3.69 22.03 -6.53
C ASP A 108 3.65 22.51 -7.98
N GLU A 109 2.59 23.26 -8.31
CA GLU A 109 2.58 24.20 -9.43
C GLU A 109 2.05 25.54 -8.90
N GLU A 110 2.91 26.29 -8.22
CA GLU A 110 3.00 27.76 -8.29
C GLU A 110 4.16 28.24 -7.42
N HIS A 111 5.34 28.40 -8.03
CA HIS A 111 6.35 29.45 -7.75
C HIS A 111 7.74 29.03 -8.24
N TYR A 112 8.02 29.24 -9.54
CA TYR A 112 8.82 30.36 -10.06
C TYR A 112 8.99 30.25 -11.57
#